data_AF-A0A4Q6E397-F1
#
_entry.id   AF-A0A4Q6E397-F1
#
_cell.length_a   1.000
_cell.length_b   1.000
_cell.length_c   1.000
_cell.angle_alpha   90.00
_cell.angle_beta   90.00
_cell.angle_gamma   90.00
#
_symmetry.space_group_name_H-M   'P 1'
#
loop_
_entity.id
_entity.type
_entity.pdbx_description
1 polymer ?
#
loop_
_entity_poly.entity_id
_entity_poly.type
_entity_poly.pdbx_seq_one_letter_code
_entity_poly.pdbx_strand_id
1 'polypeptide(L)'
;METATSRHPRRFDLPKDDLGRSLAVSDYFGQYTFGVKEIKNAIPRSDYDRFLELTNSGKALEKDLADKIAKAVRNWAIEMGITHFCHWFQPMTGLTAEKHDAFMSFADDGTAVEKFSGSQLIQSEPDASSFPSGGMRTTFEARGYTAWDPTSPMFMMVTPNGRTLCIPAVFISYHGHALDEKTPLLRSVEALNTQATQLLHILGDTNVKRVIATLGCEQEYFLIDRAYTSLRPDIMLSGRTLLGAKPSKGQELEDHYFGAIP
;
A
#
# COMPACT_ATOMS: atom_id res chain seq x y z
N MET A 1 16.55 -14.19 -29.10
CA MET A 1 15.30 -13.52 -28.69
C MET A 1 14.19 -14.54 -28.85
N GLU A 2 13.56 -14.97 -27.76
CA GLU A 2 12.33 -15.77 -27.87
C GLU A 2 11.25 -14.95 -28.57
N THR A 3 10.62 -15.52 -29.60
CA THR A 3 9.47 -14.93 -30.28
C THR A 3 8.22 -15.11 -29.40
N ALA A 4 7.24 -14.22 -29.49
CA ALA A 4 5.98 -14.34 -28.72
C ALA A 4 5.32 -15.73 -28.89
N THR A 5 5.50 -16.34 -30.07
CA THR A 5 5.01 -17.66 -30.45
C THR A 5 5.72 -18.84 -29.80
N SER A 6 6.86 -18.64 -29.12
CA SER A 6 7.64 -19.71 -28.49
C SER A 6 7.57 -19.69 -26.96
N ARG A 7 6.64 -18.93 -26.37
CA ARG A 7 6.51 -18.87 -24.91
C ARG A 7 5.79 -20.09 -24.36
N HIS A 8 6.28 -20.56 -23.22
CA HIS A 8 5.62 -21.60 -22.45
C HIS A 8 4.79 -20.99 -21.31
N PRO A 9 3.62 -21.57 -20.98
CA PRO A 9 2.84 -21.14 -19.82
C PRO A 9 3.68 -21.16 -18.55
N ARG A 10 3.63 -20.07 -17.77
CA ARG A 10 4.27 -20.05 -16.45
C ARG A 10 3.53 -21.01 -15.54
N ARG A 11 4.25 -21.97 -14.96
CA ARG A 11 3.74 -22.81 -13.89
C ARG A 11 3.97 -22.08 -12.57
N PHE A 12 2.93 -21.99 -11.77
CA PHE A 12 2.99 -21.47 -10.41
C PHE A 12 2.90 -22.65 -9.45
N ASP A 13 3.93 -22.82 -8.63
CA ASP A 13 3.88 -23.79 -7.54
C ASP A 13 3.14 -23.17 -6.36
N LEU A 14 2.12 -23.86 -5.87
CA LEU A 14 1.44 -23.49 -4.64
C LEU A 14 2.43 -23.59 -3.46
N PRO A 15 2.30 -22.73 -2.43
CA PRO A 15 3.07 -22.87 -1.20
C PRO A 15 2.95 -24.29 -0.63
N LYS A 16 4.08 -24.85 -0.18
CA LYS A 16 4.16 -26.21 0.36
C LYS A 16 4.75 -26.20 1.77
N ASP A 17 4.36 -27.17 2.58
CA ASP A 17 5.00 -27.45 3.87
C ASP A 17 6.35 -28.18 3.71
N ASP A 18 7.03 -28.43 4.83
CA ASP A 18 8.32 -29.13 4.87
C ASP A 18 8.24 -30.58 4.35
N LEU A 19 7.03 -31.14 4.23
CA LEU A 19 6.76 -32.48 3.69
C LEU A 19 6.31 -32.44 2.22
N GLY A 20 6.33 -31.26 1.58
CA GLY A 20 5.97 -31.07 0.18
C GLY A 20 4.46 -31.05 -0.11
N ARG A 21 3.61 -30.99 0.91
CA ARG A 21 2.15 -30.92 0.79
C ARG A 21 1.71 -29.48 0.58
N SER A 22 0.75 -29.25 -0.31
CA SER A 22 0.19 -27.91 -0.53
C SER A 22 -0.46 -27.37 0.74
N LEU A 23 -0.15 -26.11 1.07
CA LEU A 23 -0.74 -25.41 2.20
C LEU A 23 -2.19 -25.00 1.92
N ALA A 24 -3.01 -24.92 2.96
CA ALA A 24 -4.34 -24.33 2.83
C ALA A 24 -4.18 -22.81 2.64
N VAL A 25 -5.11 -22.18 1.91
CA VAL A 25 -5.08 -20.72 1.68
C VAL A 25 -5.04 -19.94 2.98
N SER A 26 -5.72 -20.43 4.02
CA SER A 26 -5.72 -19.86 5.37
C SER A 26 -4.33 -19.79 6.01
N ASP A 27 -3.41 -20.67 5.63
CA ASP A 27 -2.09 -20.80 6.26
C ASP A 27 -1.14 -19.70 5.79
N TYR A 28 -1.33 -19.19 4.57
CA TYR A 28 -0.47 -18.17 3.97
C TYR A 28 -1.19 -16.86 3.62
N PHE A 29 -2.52 -16.79 3.77
CA PHE A 29 -3.27 -15.56 3.57
C PHE A 29 -2.81 -14.48 4.58
N GLY A 30 -2.41 -13.32 4.07
CA GLY A 30 -1.94 -12.21 4.90
C GLY A 30 -0.55 -12.41 5.52
N GLN A 31 0.19 -13.49 5.19
CA GLN A 31 1.51 -13.78 5.79
C GLN A 31 2.56 -12.66 5.60
N TYR A 32 2.36 -11.81 4.60
CA TYR A 32 3.24 -10.68 4.26
C TYR A 32 2.68 -9.34 4.74
N THR A 33 1.77 -9.36 5.72
CA THR A 33 1.20 -8.15 6.31
C THR A 33 1.54 -8.07 7.79
N PHE A 34 1.78 -6.85 8.25
CA PHE A 34 1.98 -6.51 9.65
C PHE A 34 0.88 -5.53 10.06
N GLY A 35 -0.20 -6.08 10.60
CA GLY A 35 -1.40 -5.34 11.00
C GLY A 35 -1.70 -5.46 12.49
N VAL A 36 -2.96 -5.25 12.82
CA VAL A 36 -3.46 -5.23 14.22
C VAL A 36 -3.13 -6.54 14.96
N LYS A 37 -3.19 -7.69 14.28
CA LYS A 37 -2.91 -9.00 14.88
C LYS A 37 -1.43 -9.15 15.21
N GLU A 38 -0.55 -8.74 14.31
CA GLU A 38 0.90 -8.84 14.48
C GLU A 38 1.37 -7.84 15.55
N ILE A 39 0.82 -6.62 15.55
CA ILE A 39 1.07 -5.62 16.61
C ILE A 39 0.69 -6.20 17.98
N LYS A 40 -0.50 -6.81 18.10
CA LYS A 40 -0.96 -7.43 19.37
C LYS A 40 0.02 -8.46 19.93
N ASN A 41 0.66 -9.22 19.06
CA ASN A 41 1.60 -10.27 19.46
C ASN A 41 3.00 -9.71 19.75
N ALA A 42 3.34 -8.55 19.19
CA ALA A 42 4.69 -8.00 19.25
C ALA A 42 4.90 -6.95 20.36
N ILE A 43 3.84 -6.36 20.93
CA ILE A 43 3.93 -5.35 21.99
C ILE A 43 3.14 -5.75 23.25
N PRO A 44 3.45 -5.18 24.44
CA PRO A 44 2.70 -5.45 25.66
C PRO A 44 1.21 -5.15 25.54
N ARG A 45 0.38 -5.90 26.27
CA ARG A 45 -1.08 -5.78 26.19
C ARG A 45 -1.59 -4.36 26.44
N SER A 46 -1.01 -3.65 27.42
CA SER A 46 -1.35 -2.27 27.72
C SER A 46 -1.06 -1.31 26.57
N ASP A 47 0.06 -1.51 25.87
CA ASP A 47 0.45 -0.70 24.71
C ASP A 47 -0.46 -1.00 23.50
N TYR A 48 -0.88 -2.26 23.34
CA TYR A 48 -1.85 -2.65 22.32
C TYR A 48 -3.24 -2.05 22.54
N ASP A 49 -3.77 -2.12 23.78
CA ASP A 49 -5.08 -1.53 24.08
C ASP A 49 -5.04 0.00 23.88
N ARG A 50 -3.92 0.65 24.23
CA ARG A 50 -3.67 2.08 23.94
C ARG A 50 -3.60 2.37 22.45
N PHE A 51 -2.93 1.53 21.66
CA PHE A 51 -2.87 1.65 20.20
C PHE A 51 -4.27 1.58 19.56
N LEU A 52 -5.10 0.64 20.00
CA LEU A 52 -6.48 0.52 19.52
C LEU A 52 -7.32 1.74 19.89
N GLU A 53 -7.19 2.27 21.11
CA GLU A 53 -7.91 3.47 21.53
C GLU A 53 -7.54 4.67 20.63
N LEU A 54 -6.25 4.91 20.41
CA LEU A 54 -5.78 6.03 19.57
C LEU A 54 -6.26 5.89 18.12
N THR A 55 -6.15 4.68 17.55
CA THR A 55 -6.57 4.41 16.17
C THR A 55 -8.07 4.58 15.98
N ASN A 56 -8.89 4.08 16.92
CA ASN A 56 -10.34 4.18 16.85
C ASN A 56 -10.86 5.61 17.11
N SER A 57 -10.14 6.41 17.91
CA SER A 57 -10.50 7.79 18.23
C SER A 57 -9.88 8.84 17.30
N GLY A 58 -9.05 8.43 16.33
CA GLY A 58 -8.37 9.34 15.41
C GLY A 58 -7.34 10.26 16.09
N LYS A 59 -6.83 9.86 17.25
CA LYS A 59 -5.81 10.62 18.00
C LYS A 59 -4.42 10.32 17.47
N ALA A 60 -3.51 11.26 17.65
CA ALA A 60 -2.11 11.10 17.26
C ALA A 60 -1.42 9.97 18.02
N LEU A 61 -0.57 9.21 17.32
CA LEU A 61 0.26 8.18 17.91
C LEU A 61 1.38 8.81 18.74
N GLU A 62 1.52 8.39 20.00
CA GLU A 62 2.55 8.94 20.87
C GLU A 62 3.91 8.34 20.55
N LYS A 63 4.96 9.15 20.74
CA LYS A 63 6.33 8.78 20.35
C LYS A 63 6.81 7.46 20.97
N ASP A 64 6.59 7.25 22.27
CA ASP A 64 6.98 6.00 22.95
C ASP A 64 6.32 4.76 22.32
N LEU A 65 5.01 4.85 22.06
CA LEU A 65 4.26 3.76 21.44
C LEU A 65 4.70 3.54 19.99
N ALA A 66 4.95 4.62 19.23
CA ALA A 66 5.47 4.55 17.88
C ALA A 66 6.86 3.89 17.83
N ASP A 67 7.76 4.21 18.76
CA ASP A 67 9.10 3.60 18.84
C ASP A 67 9.02 2.09 19.16
N LYS A 68 8.09 1.67 20.03
CA LYS A 68 7.83 0.25 20.31
C LYS A 68 7.30 -0.48 19.09
N ILE A 69 6.33 0.11 18.37
CA ILE A 69 5.78 -0.47 17.14
C ILE A 69 6.87 -0.53 16.06
N ALA A 70 7.65 0.53 15.87
CA ALA A 70 8.75 0.56 14.90
C ALA A 70 9.78 -0.55 15.19
N LYS A 71 10.16 -0.75 16.46
CA LYS A 71 11.04 -1.85 16.85
C LYS A 71 10.45 -3.22 16.48
N ALA A 72 9.17 -3.44 16.76
CA ALA A 72 8.47 -4.67 16.42
C ALA A 72 8.42 -4.91 14.89
N VAL A 73 8.04 -3.88 14.13
CA VAL A 73 8.00 -3.89 12.66
C VAL A 73 9.38 -4.20 12.09
N ARG A 74 10.43 -3.55 12.59
CA ARG A 74 11.81 -3.79 12.14
C ARG A 74 12.24 -5.23 12.37
N ASN A 75 11.97 -5.78 13.55
CA ASN A 75 12.34 -7.16 13.86
C ASN A 75 11.63 -8.14 12.91
N TRP A 76 10.32 -7.97 12.72
CA TRP A 76 9.53 -8.75 11.77
C TRP A 76 10.06 -8.62 10.33
N ALA A 77 10.39 -7.40 9.90
CA ALA A 77 10.92 -7.13 8.56
C ALA A 77 12.27 -7.83 8.33
N ILE A 78 13.17 -7.78 9.31
CA ILE A 78 14.47 -8.46 9.25
C ILE A 78 14.30 -9.99 9.21
N GLU A 79 13.40 -10.54 10.02
CA GLU A 79 13.07 -11.98 9.98
C GLU A 79 12.53 -12.42 8.61
N MET A 80 11.78 -11.53 7.95
CA MET A 80 11.28 -11.71 6.58
C MET A 80 12.34 -11.42 5.50
N GLY A 81 13.58 -11.10 5.87
CA GLY A 81 14.67 -10.79 4.93
C GLY A 81 14.47 -9.49 4.15
N ILE A 82 13.70 -8.55 4.70
CA ILE A 82 13.50 -7.22 4.14
C ILE A 82 14.71 -6.35 4.49
N THR A 83 15.24 -5.62 3.51
CA THR A 83 16.41 -4.75 3.68
C THR A 83 16.09 -3.26 3.56
N HIS A 84 14.96 -2.93 2.92
CA HIS A 84 14.51 -1.57 2.68
C HIS A 84 13.09 -1.35 3.17
N PHE A 85 12.75 -0.12 3.48
CA PHE A 85 11.37 0.30 3.70
C PHE A 85 11.03 1.50 2.80
N CYS A 86 9.74 1.72 2.56
CA CYS A 86 9.23 2.89 1.89
C CYS A 86 7.91 3.33 2.52
N HIS A 87 7.67 4.64 2.52
CA HIS A 87 6.33 5.18 2.71
C HIS A 87 5.58 5.05 1.40
N TRP A 88 4.56 4.20 1.41
CA TRP A 88 3.76 3.86 0.25
C TRP A 88 2.51 4.72 0.23
N PHE A 89 2.36 5.56 -0.79
CA PHE A 89 1.21 6.48 -0.90
C PHE A 89 0.83 6.73 -2.37
N GLN A 90 -0.37 7.28 -2.57
CA GLN A 90 -0.93 7.61 -3.89
C GLN A 90 -1.10 9.12 -4.01
N PRO A 91 -0.11 9.85 -4.56
CA PRO A 91 -0.25 11.27 -4.87
C PRO A 91 -1.34 11.53 -5.92
N MET A 92 -1.79 12.79 -6.03
CA MET A 92 -2.80 13.23 -7.00
C MET A 92 -2.38 13.09 -8.49
N THR A 93 -1.20 12.55 -8.77
CA THR A 93 -0.74 12.22 -10.13
C THR A 93 -1.32 10.89 -10.62
N GLY A 94 -2.01 10.13 -9.78
CA GLY A 94 -2.70 8.88 -10.14
C GLY A 94 -1.81 7.64 -10.19
N LEU A 95 -0.52 7.76 -9.84
CA LEU A 95 0.41 6.64 -9.69
C LEU A 95 0.86 6.54 -8.24
N THR A 96 1.21 5.34 -7.79
CA THR A 96 1.87 5.13 -6.50
C THR A 96 3.26 5.74 -6.48
N ALA A 97 3.62 6.34 -5.36
CA ALA A 97 4.95 6.85 -5.10
C ALA A 97 5.61 6.06 -3.97
N GLU A 98 6.89 5.76 -4.16
CA GLU A 98 7.72 5.04 -3.21
C GLU A 98 9.14 5.61 -3.25
N LYS A 99 9.69 5.93 -2.08
CA LYS A 99 11.13 6.16 -1.88
C LYS A 99 11.65 5.06 -0.98
N HIS A 100 12.65 4.33 -1.45
CA HIS A 100 13.21 3.19 -0.71
C HIS A 100 14.41 3.67 0.10
N ASP A 101 14.30 3.53 1.42
CA ASP A 101 15.36 3.80 2.38
C ASP A 101 15.82 2.46 2.99
N ALA A 102 17.13 2.28 3.16
CA ALA A 102 17.67 1.09 3.79
C ALA A 102 17.46 1.15 5.31
N PHE A 103 17.26 -0.01 5.95
CA PHE A 103 17.33 -0.08 7.41
C PHE A 103 18.75 0.15 7.94
N MET A 104 19.76 -0.14 7.12
CA MET A 104 21.16 -0.07 7.53
C MET A 104 21.56 1.37 7.86
N SER A 105 22.16 1.54 9.04
CA SER A 105 22.70 2.78 9.56
C SER A 105 24.00 2.50 10.31
N PHE A 106 24.67 3.56 10.77
CA PHE A 106 25.87 3.45 11.60
C PHE A 106 25.57 3.94 13.02
N ALA A 107 26.00 3.17 14.01
CA ALA A 107 26.04 3.63 15.39
C ALA A 107 27.21 4.62 15.61
N ASP A 108 27.25 5.26 16.77
CA ASP A 108 28.26 6.29 17.09
C ASP A 108 29.70 5.74 17.08
N ASP A 109 29.87 4.44 17.29
CA ASP A 109 31.15 3.72 17.22
C ASP A 109 31.52 3.24 15.80
N GLY A 110 30.70 3.56 14.80
CA GLY A 110 30.89 3.15 13.41
C GLY A 110 30.41 1.73 13.10
N THR A 111 29.78 1.02 14.03
CA THR A 111 29.22 -0.31 13.76
C THR A 111 27.95 -0.21 12.91
N ALA A 112 27.82 -1.09 11.93
CA ALA A 112 26.63 -1.18 11.09
C ALA A 112 25.48 -1.81 11.91
N VAL A 113 24.34 -1.12 11.93
CA VAL A 113 23.14 -1.51 12.69
C VAL A 113 21.89 -1.27 11.87
N GLU A 114 20.87 -2.09 12.09
CA GLU A 114 19.55 -1.86 11.48
C GLU A 114 18.73 -0.89 12.34
N LYS A 115 18.30 0.23 11.75
CA LYS A 115 17.58 1.30 12.45
C LYS A 115 16.24 1.59 11.78
N PHE A 116 15.20 1.58 12.59
CA PHE A 116 13.86 2.05 12.22
C PHE A 116 13.20 2.58 13.48
N SER A 117 12.78 3.85 13.47
CA SER A 117 12.27 4.56 14.64
C SER A 117 10.83 5.00 14.45
N GLY A 118 10.12 5.26 15.55
CA GLY A 118 8.74 5.75 15.55
C GLY A 118 8.58 7.09 14.84
N SER A 119 9.64 7.89 14.73
CA SER A 119 9.63 9.10 13.90
C SER A 119 9.29 8.79 12.43
N GLN A 120 9.79 7.66 11.89
CA GLN A 120 9.45 7.21 10.54
C GLN A 120 7.96 6.85 10.43
N LEU A 121 7.28 6.50 11.52
CA LEU A 121 5.85 6.19 11.49
C LEU A 121 4.99 7.45 11.64
N ILE A 122 5.35 8.35 12.56
CA ILE A 122 4.54 9.54 12.87
C ILE A 122 4.61 10.57 11.75
N GLN A 123 5.84 10.93 11.34
CA GLN A 123 6.06 11.95 10.32
C GLN A 123 7.44 11.75 9.70
N SER A 124 7.44 11.29 8.45
CA SER A 124 8.64 11.21 7.63
C SER A 124 8.65 12.32 6.58
N GLU A 125 9.84 12.75 6.20
CA GLU A 125 10.06 13.69 5.11
C GLU A 125 10.54 12.87 3.91
N PRO A 126 9.65 12.41 3.01
CA PRO A 126 10.09 11.97 1.71
C PRO A 126 10.77 13.16 1.04
N ASP A 127 11.87 12.93 0.32
CA ASP A 127 12.50 13.98 -0.48
C ASP A 127 11.55 14.34 -1.65
N ALA A 128 10.57 15.17 -1.33
CA ALA A 128 9.42 15.52 -2.15
C ALA A 128 9.70 16.67 -3.11
N SER A 129 10.95 17.16 -3.14
CA SER A 129 11.40 18.24 -4.01
C SER A 129 11.17 17.95 -5.51
N SER A 130 11.06 16.66 -5.86
CA SER A 130 10.87 16.16 -7.22
C SER A 130 9.41 16.10 -7.69
N PHE A 131 8.41 16.29 -6.81
CA PHE A 131 7.01 16.28 -7.23
C PHE A 131 6.62 17.60 -7.95
N PRO A 132 5.79 17.54 -9.01
CA PRO A 132 5.40 18.73 -9.77
C PRO A 132 4.72 19.77 -8.86
N SER A 133 5.37 20.92 -8.67
CA SER A 133 4.86 22.02 -7.84
C SER A 133 4.12 23.12 -8.61
N GLY A 134 3.99 22.97 -9.94
CA GLY A 134 3.32 23.94 -10.81
C GLY A 134 4.05 25.29 -10.92
N GLY A 135 5.32 25.39 -10.52
CA GLY A 135 6.11 26.63 -10.61
C GLY A 135 5.68 27.75 -9.65
N MET A 136 4.75 27.48 -8.74
CA MET A 136 4.17 28.48 -7.82
C MET A 136 4.81 28.48 -6.41
N ARG A 137 5.85 27.68 -6.14
CA ARG A 137 6.41 27.51 -4.79
C ARG A 137 7.91 27.76 -4.74
N THR A 138 8.37 28.38 -3.66
CA THR A 138 9.80 28.39 -3.29
C THR A 138 10.23 26.97 -2.89
N THR A 139 11.48 26.59 -3.15
CA THR A 139 11.98 25.21 -2.94
C THR A 139 11.82 24.69 -1.51
N PHE A 140 11.77 25.58 -0.51
CA PHE A 140 11.53 25.21 0.90
C PHE A 140 10.07 24.82 1.19
N GLU A 141 9.10 25.42 0.49
CA GLU A 141 7.66 25.17 0.65
C GLU A 141 7.16 24.00 -0.22
N ALA A 142 8.02 23.45 -1.06
CA ALA A 142 7.77 22.23 -1.82
C ALA A 142 7.91 20.95 -0.98
N ARG A 143 8.23 21.07 0.32
CA ARG A 143 8.33 19.95 1.25
C ARG A 143 6.96 19.30 1.46
N GLY A 144 6.93 17.98 1.30
CA GLY A 144 5.80 17.13 1.65
C GLY A 144 6.19 16.18 2.77
N TYR A 145 5.21 15.76 3.55
CA TYR A 145 5.38 14.87 4.68
C TYR A 145 4.51 13.64 4.51
N THR A 146 5.05 12.49 4.89
CA THR A 146 4.30 11.25 5.00
C THR A 146 4.02 10.92 6.45
N ALA A 147 2.82 10.40 6.72
CA ALA A 147 2.46 9.86 8.03
C ALA A 147 1.80 8.50 7.83
N TRP A 148 2.20 7.51 8.61
CA TRP A 148 1.61 6.17 8.54
C TRP A 148 0.13 6.22 8.91
N ASP A 149 -0.71 5.56 8.11
CA ASP A 149 -2.10 5.29 8.46
C ASP A 149 -2.23 3.89 9.08
N PRO A 150 -2.45 3.78 10.40
CA PRO A 150 -2.56 2.50 11.10
C PRO A 150 -3.83 1.70 10.76
N THR A 151 -4.79 2.27 10.05
CA THR A 151 -5.96 1.53 9.56
C THR A 151 -5.62 0.60 8.40
N SER A 152 -4.49 0.83 7.73
CA SER A 152 -3.96 -0.01 6.65
C SER A 152 -2.72 -0.76 7.16
N PRO A 153 -2.68 -2.11 7.08
CA PRO A 153 -1.53 -2.88 7.56
C PRO A 153 -0.30 -2.57 6.72
N MET A 154 0.87 -2.53 7.36
CA MET A 154 2.13 -2.53 6.61
C MET A 154 2.27 -3.86 5.88
N PHE A 155 2.98 -3.88 4.76
CA PHE A 155 3.10 -5.11 3.98
C PHE A 155 4.47 -5.23 3.33
N MET A 156 4.85 -6.46 3.01
CA MET A 156 6.06 -6.74 2.25
C MET A 156 5.72 -6.80 0.77
N MET A 157 6.37 -5.95 -0.02
CA MET A 157 6.38 -6.06 -1.47
C MET A 157 7.54 -6.95 -1.90
N VAL A 158 7.23 -8.04 -2.59
CA VAL A 158 8.22 -8.99 -3.12
C VAL A 158 8.40 -8.72 -4.60
N THR A 159 9.64 -8.44 -5.00
CA THR A 159 10.04 -8.29 -6.39
C THR A 159 11.16 -9.29 -6.73
N PRO A 160 11.45 -9.54 -8.01
CA PRO A 160 12.63 -10.31 -8.39
C PRO A 160 13.96 -9.74 -7.86
N ASN A 161 13.97 -8.43 -7.54
CA ASN A 161 15.17 -7.71 -7.11
C ASN A 161 15.29 -7.59 -5.58
N GLY A 162 14.31 -8.07 -4.81
CA GLY A 162 14.35 -7.98 -3.35
C GLY A 162 12.98 -7.80 -2.71
N ARG A 163 13.01 -7.54 -1.40
CA ARG A 163 11.83 -7.38 -0.54
C ARG A 163 11.89 -6.01 0.12
N THR A 164 10.78 -5.28 0.08
CA THR A 164 10.65 -3.95 0.67
C THR A 164 9.47 -3.91 1.62
N LEU A 165 9.64 -3.30 2.80
CA LEU A 165 8.57 -2.97 3.72
C LEU A 165 7.83 -1.74 3.21
N CYS A 166 6.58 -1.88 2.82
CA CYS A 166 5.71 -0.79 2.44
C CYS A 166 4.88 -0.34 3.66
N ILE A 167 4.99 0.94 4.00
CA ILE A 167 4.27 1.58 5.10
C ILE A 167 3.18 2.44 4.47
N PRO A 168 1.89 2.04 4.51
CA PRO A 168 0.81 2.82 3.94
C PRO A 168 0.74 4.19 4.60
N ALA A 169 0.94 5.24 3.81
CA ALA A 169 1.04 6.59 4.33
C ALA A 169 0.05 7.53 3.65
N VAL A 170 -0.33 8.59 4.38
CA VAL A 170 -0.87 9.79 3.78
C VAL A 170 0.26 10.72 3.36
N PHE A 171 0.03 11.58 2.36
CA PHE A 171 0.98 12.59 1.91
C PHE A 171 0.38 13.99 1.94
N ILE A 172 1.01 14.86 2.72
CA ILE A 172 0.53 16.21 3.00
C ILE A 172 1.60 17.26 2.73
N SER A 173 1.17 18.48 2.39
CA SER A 173 2.07 19.63 2.22
C SER A 173 2.55 20.19 3.55
N TYR A 174 3.56 21.06 3.51
CA TYR A 174 4.00 21.86 4.65
C TYR A 174 2.85 22.64 5.33
N HIS A 175 1.85 23.08 4.58
CA HIS A 175 0.67 23.79 5.12
C HIS A 175 -0.48 22.85 5.53
N GLY A 176 -0.27 21.53 5.50
CA GLY A 176 -1.30 20.54 5.85
C GLY A 176 -2.35 20.30 4.77
N HIS A 177 -2.10 20.74 3.53
CA HIS A 177 -2.97 20.39 2.39
C HIS A 177 -2.74 18.93 1.99
N ALA A 178 -3.82 18.22 1.68
CA ALA A 178 -3.72 16.88 1.11
C ALA A 178 -3.04 16.96 -0.27
N LEU A 179 -2.02 16.13 -0.47
CA LEU A 179 -1.33 15.95 -1.75
C LEU A 179 -1.51 14.52 -2.28
N ASP A 180 -2.43 13.76 -1.68
CA ASP A 180 -2.76 12.37 -1.97
C ASP A 180 -4.26 12.15 -2.15
N GLU A 181 -4.60 10.94 -2.59
CA GLU A 181 -5.98 10.46 -2.69
C GLU A 181 -6.50 9.90 -1.34
N LYS A 182 -5.58 9.46 -0.47
CA LYS A 182 -5.94 8.79 0.78
C LYS A 182 -6.48 9.75 1.83
N THR A 183 -5.90 10.95 1.99
CA THR A 183 -6.41 11.93 2.97
C THR A 183 -7.84 12.38 2.67
N PRO A 184 -8.20 12.77 1.42
CA PRO A 184 -9.58 13.09 1.07
C PRO A 184 -10.55 11.93 1.31
N LEU A 185 -10.13 10.70 0.97
CA LEU A 185 -10.95 9.50 1.21
C LEU A 185 -11.23 9.29 2.70
N LEU A 186 -10.22 9.34 3.56
CA LEU A 186 -10.38 9.18 5.01
C LEU A 186 -11.32 10.26 5.59
N ARG A 187 -11.19 11.51 5.15
CA ARG A 187 -12.08 12.61 5.55
C ARG A 187 -13.53 12.38 5.09
N SER A 188 -13.73 11.87 3.88
CA SER A 188 -15.05 11.53 3.34
C SER A 188 -15.71 10.41 4.14
N VAL A 189 -14.97 9.35 4.45
CA VAL A 189 -15.46 8.23 5.27
C VAL A 189 -15.85 8.70 6.67
N GLU A 190 -15.06 9.60 7.28
CA GLU A 190 -15.37 10.13 8.62
C GLU A 190 -16.61 11.05 8.60
N ALA A 191 -16.77 11.86 7.55
CA ALA A 191 -17.96 12.69 7.37
C ALA A 191 -19.22 11.82 7.24
N LEU A 192 -19.17 10.76 6.42
CA LEU A 192 -20.26 9.79 6.30
C LEU A 192 -20.54 9.08 7.62
N ASN A 193 -19.51 8.62 8.33
CA ASN A 193 -19.63 8.01 9.65
C ASN A 193 -20.41 8.89 10.63
N THR A 194 -20.04 10.17 10.72
CA THR A 194 -20.67 11.14 11.62
C THR A 194 -22.16 11.31 11.29
N GLN A 195 -22.49 11.59 10.04
CA GLN A 195 -23.87 11.86 9.63
C GLN A 195 -24.76 10.61 9.69
N ALA A 196 -24.24 9.46 9.27
CA ALA A 196 -24.97 8.20 9.32
C ALA A 196 -25.26 7.77 10.78
N THR A 197 -24.30 7.97 11.69
CA THR A 197 -24.51 7.69 13.12
C THR A 197 -25.61 8.58 13.70
N GLN A 198 -25.59 9.89 13.39
CA GLN A 198 -26.64 10.82 13.83
C GLN A 198 -28.03 10.44 13.31
N LEU A 199 -28.12 10.04 12.04
CA LEU A 199 -29.38 9.57 11.46
C LEU A 199 -29.89 8.31 12.16
N LEU A 200 -29.03 7.33 12.42
CA LEU A 200 -29.42 6.09 13.11
C LEU A 200 -29.94 6.36 14.52
N HIS A 201 -29.35 7.32 15.24
CA HIS A 201 -29.84 7.75 16.55
C HIS A 201 -31.25 8.35 16.47
N ILE A 202 -31.53 9.17 15.45
CA ILE A 202 -32.88 9.73 15.21
C ILE A 202 -33.89 8.64 14.87
N LEU A 203 -33.45 7.60 14.14
CA LEU A 203 -34.28 6.44 13.77
C LEU A 203 -34.49 5.45 14.94
N GLY A 204 -33.88 5.70 16.10
CA GLY A 204 -34.10 4.94 17.33
C GLY A 204 -32.98 3.97 17.73
N ASP A 205 -31.94 3.81 16.90
CA ASP A 205 -30.78 3.00 17.25
C ASP A 205 -29.68 3.84 17.90
N THR A 206 -29.84 4.14 19.18
CA THR A 206 -28.97 5.04 19.95
C THR A 206 -27.65 4.40 20.40
N ASN A 207 -27.48 3.08 20.23
CA ASN A 207 -26.29 2.37 20.67
C ASN A 207 -25.17 2.35 19.61
N VAL A 208 -25.48 2.75 18.37
CA VAL A 208 -24.49 2.82 17.28
C VAL A 208 -23.41 3.84 17.62
N LYS A 209 -22.15 3.41 17.59
CA LYS A 209 -20.98 4.27 17.86
C LYS A 209 -20.23 4.69 16.61
N ARG A 210 -20.33 3.90 15.55
CA ARG A 210 -19.59 4.10 14.29
C ARG A 210 -20.30 3.38 13.15
N VAL A 211 -20.33 4.00 11.99
CA VAL A 211 -20.73 3.41 10.71
C VAL A 211 -19.49 3.31 9.83
N ILE A 212 -19.27 2.14 9.23
CA ILE A 212 -18.11 1.87 8.38
C ILE A 212 -18.60 1.62 6.94
N ALA A 213 -18.01 2.32 5.98
CA ALA A 213 -18.25 2.07 4.57
C ALA A 213 -17.45 0.84 4.11
N THR A 214 -18.10 -0.06 3.37
CA THR A 214 -17.44 -1.19 2.71
C THR A 214 -17.41 -0.95 1.20
N LEU A 215 -16.40 -1.48 0.53
CA LEU A 215 -16.20 -1.31 -0.92
C LEU A 215 -15.76 -2.65 -1.52
N GLY A 216 -16.53 -3.15 -2.49
CA GLY A 216 -16.17 -4.29 -3.33
C GLY A 216 -15.78 -3.81 -4.72
N CYS A 217 -14.50 -3.79 -5.03
CA CYS A 217 -14.02 -3.40 -6.35
C CYS A 217 -13.99 -4.60 -7.30
N GLU A 218 -14.41 -4.38 -8.53
CA GLU A 218 -14.19 -5.30 -9.65
C GLU A 218 -13.17 -4.66 -10.60
N GLN A 219 -12.11 -5.39 -10.92
CA GLN A 219 -11.01 -4.88 -11.75
C GLN A 219 -10.92 -5.65 -13.06
N GLU A 220 -11.23 -4.97 -14.15
CA GLU A 220 -11.01 -5.47 -15.52
C GLU A 220 -9.69 -4.93 -16.08
N TYR A 221 -9.05 -5.73 -16.94
CA TYR A 221 -7.81 -5.37 -17.63
C TYR A 221 -7.59 -6.24 -18.88
N PHE A 222 -6.73 -5.76 -19.78
CA PHE A 222 -6.26 -6.51 -20.94
C PHE A 222 -4.82 -6.98 -20.73
N LEU A 223 -4.51 -8.17 -21.23
CA LEU A 223 -3.15 -8.70 -21.28
C LEU A 223 -2.68 -8.77 -22.72
N ILE A 224 -1.50 -8.19 -22.98
CA ILE A 224 -0.83 -8.24 -24.28
C ILE A 224 0.59 -8.73 -24.04
N ASP A 225 1.07 -9.64 -24.90
CA ASP A 225 2.46 -10.08 -24.82
C ASP A 225 3.41 -8.88 -24.95
N ARG A 226 4.35 -8.78 -24.00
CA ARG A 226 5.37 -7.72 -23.98
C ARG A 226 6.07 -7.51 -25.33
N ALA A 227 6.34 -8.57 -26.10
CA ALA A 227 6.98 -8.47 -27.40
C ALA A 227 6.10 -7.74 -28.43
N TYR A 228 4.78 -7.98 -28.41
CA TYR A 228 3.84 -7.22 -29.26
C TYR A 228 3.67 -5.78 -28.77
N THR A 229 3.62 -5.57 -27.45
CA THR A 229 3.57 -4.22 -26.87
C THR A 229 4.78 -3.38 -27.27
N SER A 230 5.99 -3.96 -27.29
CA SER A 230 7.20 -3.25 -27.73
C SER A 230 7.18 -2.82 -29.19
N LEU A 231 6.40 -3.49 -30.04
CA LEU A 231 6.20 -3.12 -31.45
C LEU A 231 5.11 -2.04 -31.63
N ARG A 232 4.46 -1.61 -30.55
CA ARG A 232 3.35 -0.65 -30.55
C ARG A 232 3.65 0.56 -29.67
N PRO A 233 4.39 1.56 -30.20
CA PRO A 233 4.70 2.80 -29.47
C PRO A 233 3.47 3.51 -28.91
N ASP A 234 2.34 3.44 -29.62
CA ASP A 234 1.09 4.02 -29.17
C ASP A 234 0.54 3.37 -27.90
N ILE A 235 0.59 2.03 -27.79
CA ILE A 235 0.21 1.34 -26.54
C ILE A 235 1.18 1.73 -25.41
N MET A 236 2.49 1.73 -25.67
CA MET A 236 3.49 2.04 -24.64
C MET A 236 3.38 3.46 -24.08
N LEU A 237 3.05 4.43 -24.94
CA LEU A 237 3.02 5.84 -24.55
C LEU A 237 1.64 6.31 -24.09
N SER A 238 0.57 5.73 -24.64
CA SER A 238 -0.80 6.20 -24.39
C SER A 238 -1.69 5.21 -23.65
N GLY A 239 -1.21 4.00 -23.37
CA GLY A 239 -1.99 2.93 -22.73
C GLY A 239 -3.12 2.37 -23.60
N ARG A 240 -3.22 2.78 -24.87
CA ARG A 240 -4.24 2.35 -25.83
C ARG A 240 -3.71 2.37 -27.25
N THR A 241 -4.41 1.70 -28.16
CA THR A 241 -4.12 1.81 -29.60
C THR A 241 -4.64 3.14 -30.15
N LEU A 242 -3.81 3.89 -30.88
CA LEU A 242 -4.22 5.12 -31.58
C LEU A 242 -4.70 4.84 -33.00
N LEU A 243 -4.17 3.76 -33.61
CA LEU A 243 -4.48 3.33 -34.97
C LEU A 243 -4.63 1.81 -35.00
N GLY A 244 -5.49 1.32 -35.89
CA GLY A 244 -5.71 -0.11 -36.09
C GLY A 244 -7.07 -0.40 -36.70
N ALA A 245 -7.16 -1.48 -37.48
CA ALA A 245 -8.45 -2.00 -37.89
C ALA A 245 -9.23 -2.51 -36.67
N LYS A 246 -10.57 -2.41 -36.72
CA LYS A 246 -11.43 -3.00 -35.70
C LYS A 246 -11.22 -4.53 -35.67
N PRO A 247 -11.31 -5.17 -34.49
CA PRO A 247 -11.24 -6.62 -34.42
C PRO A 247 -12.40 -7.24 -35.20
N SER A 248 -12.19 -8.42 -35.78
CA SER A 248 -13.22 -9.16 -36.53
C SER A 248 -14.39 -9.60 -35.64
N LYS A 249 -14.13 -9.77 -34.33
CA LYS A 249 -15.11 -10.01 -33.28
C LYS A 249 -15.04 -8.86 -32.27
N GLY A 250 -16.15 -8.18 -32.04
CA GLY A 250 -16.28 -7.12 -31.03
C GLY A 250 -16.58 -7.69 -29.64
N GLN A 251 -16.58 -6.81 -28.64
CA GLN A 251 -16.89 -7.15 -27.25
C GLN A 251 -18.38 -7.55 -27.03
N GLU A 252 -19.23 -7.36 -28.04
CA GLU A 252 -20.66 -7.70 -28.01
C GLU A 252 -20.93 -9.22 -28.10
N LEU A 253 -19.92 -10.02 -28.43
CA LEU A 253 -20.06 -11.48 -28.51
C LEU A 253 -19.83 -12.12 -27.14
N GLU A 254 -20.86 -12.82 -26.64
CA GLU A 254 -20.86 -13.56 -25.37
C GLU A 254 -19.72 -14.61 -25.29
N ASP A 255 -19.18 -15.04 -26.44
CA ASP A 255 -18.07 -15.99 -26.58
C ASP A 255 -16.78 -15.62 -25.79
N HIS A 256 -16.60 -14.34 -25.43
CA HIS A 256 -15.40 -13.88 -24.73
C HIS A 256 -15.53 -13.92 -23.21
N TYR A 257 -16.74 -13.77 -22.68
CA TYR A 257 -16.99 -13.80 -21.23
C TYR A 257 -17.14 -15.28 -20.82
N PHE A 258 -16.31 -15.75 -19.87
CA PHE A 258 -16.12 -17.18 -19.55
C PHE A 258 -15.49 -18.04 -20.66
N GLY A 259 -14.80 -17.42 -21.63
CA GLY A 259 -13.99 -18.15 -22.60
C GLY A 259 -12.83 -18.92 -21.94
N ALA A 260 -12.27 -19.90 -22.67
CA ALA A 260 -11.11 -20.64 -22.19
C ALA A 260 -9.90 -19.71 -21.99
N ILE A 261 -9.24 -19.79 -20.83
CA ILE A 261 -8.02 -19.03 -20.53
C ILE A 261 -6.85 -19.75 -21.23
N PRO A 262 -6.14 -19.08 -22.17
CA PRO A 262 -5.05 -19.67 -22.94
C PRO A 262 -3.74 -19.87 -22.15
#